data_AF-A0A3R9WK81-F1
#
_entry.id   AF-A0A3R9WK81-F1
#
_cell.length_a   1.000
_cell.length_b   1.000
_cell.length_c   1.000
_cell.angle_alpha   90.00
_cell.angle_beta   90.00
_cell.angle_gamma   90.00
#
_symmetry.space_group_name_H-M   'P 1'
#
loop_
_entity.id
_entity.type
_entity.pdbx_description
1 polymer ?
#
loop_
_entity_poly.entity_id
_entity_poly.type
_entity_poly.pdbx_seq_one_letter_code
_entity_poly.pdbx_strand_id
1 'polypeptide(L)'
;MDSPTHVQEHISTILKHEQDFLARRTPNERMGDSFAAFIGSLSFVSIHLIGLLFWVLINTAHSGFVSHFDPFPFSLLGTCLSFEAILIASFILMRQARLARRADERDHLMLQILLLTEKEITAVVGMNREIASQLGLIKVAKDKEIEELGKRTSIDDVAQTIQDNLS
;
A
#
# COMPACT_ATOMS: atom_id res chain seq x y z
N MET A 1 -11.36 37.82 4.03
CA MET A 1 -10.54 36.95 4.90
C MET A 1 -9.52 36.31 3.99
N ASP A 2 -8.36 36.93 3.89
CA ASP A 2 -7.27 36.48 3.02
C ASP A 2 -6.61 35.26 3.66
N SER A 3 -6.66 34.13 2.96
CA SER A 3 -5.92 32.94 3.35
C SER A 3 -4.41 33.21 3.20
N PRO A 4 -3.56 32.86 4.18
CA PRO A 4 -2.13 33.16 4.16
C PRO A 4 -1.43 32.50 2.97
N THR A 5 -0.57 33.27 2.30
CA THR A 5 0.09 32.99 1.00
C THR A 5 0.82 31.65 0.92
N HIS A 6 1.28 31.12 2.06
CA HIS A 6 1.97 29.84 2.18
C HIS A 6 1.06 28.61 1.93
N VAL A 7 -0.25 28.76 2.13
CA VAL A 7 -1.22 27.67 1.92
C VAL A 7 -1.50 27.48 0.43
N GLN A 8 -1.50 28.56 -0.36
CA GLN A 8 -1.72 28.47 -1.81
C GLN A 8 -0.52 27.85 -2.54
N GLU A 9 0.70 28.13 -2.10
CA GLU A 9 1.92 27.56 -2.68
C GLU A 9 2.00 26.03 -2.43
N HIS A 10 1.65 25.59 -1.22
CA HIS A 10 1.57 24.17 -0.88
C HIS A 10 0.47 23.43 -1.67
N ILE A 11 -0.71 24.03 -1.80
CA ILE A 11 -1.82 23.45 -2.58
C ILE A 11 -1.43 23.31 -4.06
N SER A 12 -0.73 24.30 -4.62
CA SER A 12 -0.26 24.24 -6.01
C SER A 12 0.80 23.15 -6.23
N THR A 13 1.66 22.90 -5.24
CA THR A 13 2.69 21.85 -5.29
C THR A 13 2.06 20.46 -5.20
N ILE A 14 1.07 20.27 -4.33
CA ILE A 14 0.33 19.00 -4.19
C ILE A 14 -0.47 18.71 -5.47
N LEU A 15 -1.16 19.70 -6.04
CA LEU A 15 -1.92 19.54 -7.28
C LEU A 15 -1.02 19.20 -8.48
N LYS A 16 0.18 19.78 -8.55
CA LYS A 16 1.15 19.50 -9.61
C LYS A 16 1.73 18.09 -9.51
N HIS A 17 1.99 17.63 -8.28
CA HIS A 17 2.43 16.26 -8.03
C HIS A 17 1.34 15.23 -8.38
N GLU A 18 0.08 15.51 -8.04
CA GLU A 18 -1.08 14.68 -8.42
C GLU A 18 -1.22 14.61 -9.96
N GLN A 19 -1.07 15.74 -10.66
CA GLN A 19 -1.13 15.80 -12.13
C GLN A 19 0.03 15.07 -12.81
N ASP A 20 1.26 15.17 -12.31
CA ASP A 20 2.40 14.43 -12.85
C ASP A 20 2.28 12.92 -12.58
N PHE A 21 1.65 12.52 -11.47
CA PHE A 21 1.34 11.12 -11.16
C PHE A 21 0.26 10.56 -12.10
N LEU A 22 -0.72 11.39 -12.50
CA LEU A 22 -1.74 11.04 -13.48
C LEU A 22 -1.18 11.04 -14.92
N ALA A 23 -0.25 11.94 -15.24
CA ALA A 23 0.35 12.07 -16.56
C ALA A 23 1.37 10.97 -16.90
N ARG A 24 1.99 10.36 -15.89
CA ARG A 24 2.96 9.25 -16.06
C ARG A 24 2.33 7.86 -16.12
N ARG A 25 1.01 7.73 -16.03
CA ARG A 25 0.38 6.42 -16.21
C ARG A 25 0.43 6.00 -17.67
N THR A 26 1.16 4.92 -17.91
CA THR A 26 1.02 4.21 -19.19
C THR A 26 -0.43 3.73 -19.36
N PRO A 27 -0.98 3.70 -20.58
CA PRO A 27 -2.36 3.23 -20.83
C PRO A 27 -2.64 1.85 -20.20
N ASN A 28 -1.60 1.01 -20.12
CA ASN A 28 -1.62 -0.32 -19.53
C ASN A 28 -1.84 -0.30 -18.00
N GLU A 29 -1.36 0.72 -17.28
CA GLU A 29 -1.57 0.86 -15.83
C GLU A 29 -2.98 1.35 -15.49
N ARG A 30 -3.64 2.11 -16.38
CA ARG A 30 -5.06 2.48 -16.22
C ARG A 30 -5.98 1.28 -16.42
N MET A 31 -5.69 0.43 -17.41
CA MET A 31 -6.41 -0.83 -17.59
C MET A 31 -6.23 -1.72 -16.35
N GLY A 32 -5.00 -1.93 -15.88
CA GLY A 32 -4.70 -2.78 -14.73
C GLY A 32 -5.44 -2.40 -13.44
N ASP A 33 -5.55 -1.11 -13.14
CA ASP A 33 -6.27 -0.65 -11.94
C ASP A 33 -7.79 -0.72 -12.08
N SER A 34 -8.32 -0.47 -13.29
CA SER A 34 -9.75 -0.65 -13.56
C SER A 34 -10.15 -2.12 -13.49
N PHE A 35 -9.33 -3.03 -14.02
CA PHE A 35 -9.54 -4.48 -13.92
C PHE A 35 -9.43 -4.96 -12.47
N ALA A 36 -8.46 -4.45 -11.70
CA ALA A 36 -8.31 -4.78 -10.29
C ALA A 36 -9.50 -4.32 -9.43
N ALA A 37 -10.06 -3.14 -9.72
CA ALA A 37 -11.27 -2.65 -9.06
C ALA A 37 -12.52 -3.44 -9.49
N PHE A 38 -12.57 -3.88 -10.75
CA PHE A 38 -13.67 -4.67 -11.29
C PHE A 38 -13.71 -6.09 -10.72
N ILE A 39 -12.58 -6.79 -10.66
CA ILE A 39 -12.46 -8.14 -10.07
C ILE A 39 -12.85 -8.15 -8.59
N GLY A 40 -12.58 -7.06 -7.85
CA GLY A 40 -12.97 -6.90 -6.45
C GLY A 40 -14.41 -6.43 -6.22
N SER A 41 -15.19 -6.18 -7.28
CA SER A 41 -16.55 -5.66 -7.17
C SER A 41 -17.59 -6.78 -7.09
N LEU A 42 -18.64 -6.58 -6.29
CA LEU A 42 -19.83 -7.45 -6.28
C LEU A 42 -20.49 -7.58 -7.68
N SER A 43 -20.26 -6.60 -8.56
CA SER A 43 -20.76 -6.60 -9.94
C SER A 43 -20.14 -7.71 -10.79
N PHE A 44 -18.86 -8.02 -10.58
CA PHE A 44 -18.15 -9.09 -11.29
C PHE A 44 -18.75 -10.46 -10.98
N VAL A 45 -18.99 -10.72 -9.69
CA VAL A 45 -19.64 -11.95 -9.19
C VAL A 45 -21.05 -12.09 -9.77
N SER A 46 -21.80 -10.98 -9.83
CA SER A 46 -23.16 -10.97 -10.36
C SER A 46 -23.20 -11.31 -11.86
N ILE A 47 -22.28 -10.76 -12.66
CA ILE A 47 -22.16 -11.07 -14.10
C ILE A 47 -21.83 -12.55 -14.31
N HIS A 48 -20.90 -13.10 -13.53
CA HIS A 48 -20.53 -14.52 -13.59
C HIS A 48 -21.70 -15.43 -13.24
N LEU A 49 -22.43 -15.10 -12.18
CA LEU A 49 -23.58 -15.87 -11.73
C LEU A 49 -24.69 -15.88 -12.78
N ILE A 50 -24.99 -14.72 -13.39
CA ILE A 50 -25.97 -14.59 -14.46
C ILE A 50 -25.51 -15.35 -15.72
N GLY A 51 -24.23 -15.22 -16.09
CA GLY A 51 -23.66 -15.93 -17.23
C GLY A 51 -23.74 -17.46 -17.07
N LEU A 52 -23.42 -17.96 -15.88
CA LEU A 52 -23.53 -19.38 -15.55
C LEU A 52 -24.98 -19.87 -15.57
N LEU A 53 -25.90 -19.12 -14.95
CA LEU A 53 -27.34 -19.41 -15.00
C LEU A 53 -27.87 -19.42 -16.43
N PHE A 54 -27.47 -18.44 -17.25
CA PHE A 54 -27.86 -18.35 -18.65
C PHE A 54 -27.32 -19.52 -19.47
N TRP A 55 -26.06 -19.93 -19.25
CA TRP A 55 -25.45 -21.08 -19.91
C TRP A 55 -26.16 -22.39 -19.55
N VAL A 56 -26.42 -22.61 -18.26
CA VAL A 56 -27.17 -23.77 -17.78
C VAL A 56 -28.58 -23.75 -18.36
N LEU A 57 -29.25 -22.60 -18.40
CA LEU A 57 -30.61 -22.48 -18.92
C LEU A 57 -30.67 -22.74 -20.42
N ILE A 58 -29.72 -22.26 -21.22
CA ILE A 58 -29.63 -22.59 -22.66
C ILE A 58 -29.38 -24.09 -22.89
N ASN A 59 -28.50 -24.70 -22.12
CA ASN A 59 -28.15 -26.12 -22.31
C ASN A 59 -29.17 -27.09 -21.69
N THR A 60 -30.00 -26.64 -20.73
CA THR A 60 -31.02 -27.45 -20.06
C THR A 60 -32.43 -27.20 -20.59
N ALA A 61 -32.73 -25.99 -21.10
CA ALA A 61 -34.01 -25.69 -21.72
C ALA A 61 -34.10 -26.43 -23.05
N HIS A 62 -34.82 -27.55 -23.02
CA HIS A 62 -35.06 -28.41 -24.17
C HIS A 62 -35.95 -27.70 -25.21
N SER A 63 -35.35 -26.80 -25.98
CA SER A 63 -35.99 -26.23 -27.17
C SER A 63 -35.64 -27.15 -28.33
N GLY A 64 -36.63 -27.91 -28.82
CA GLY A 64 -36.50 -29.06 -29.74
C GLY A 64 -35.90 -28.80 -31.13
N PHE A 65 -35.04 -27.79 -31.28
CA PHE A 65 -34.33 -27.45 -32.52
C PHE A 65 -32.80 -27.33 -32.37
N VAL A 66 -32.24 -27.43 -31.15
CA VAL A 66 -30.80 -27.26 -30.92
C VAL A 66 -30.23 -28.48 -30.19
N SER A 67 -29.28 -29.18 -30.81
CA SER A 67 -28.50 -30.24 -30.15
C SER A 67 -27.79 -29.66 -28.92
N HIS A 68 -27.77 -30.39 -27.80
CA HIS A 68 -27.05 -29.98 -26.58
C HIS A 68 -25.60 -29.63 -26.94
N PHE A 69 -25.25 -28.35 -26.84
CA PHE A 69 -23.93 -27.83 -27.20
C PHE A 69 -22.88 -28.21 -26.14
N ASP A 70 -23.29 -28.20 -24.87
CA ASP A 70 -22.46 -28.61 -23.73
C ASP A 70 -23.30 -29.51 -22.79
N PRO A 71 -23.37 -30.82 -23.08
CA PRO A 71 -24.10 -31.77 -22.23
C PRO A 71 -23.52 -31.83 -20.82
N PHE A 72 -24.35 -32.14 -19.83
CA PHE A 72 -23.88 -32.42 -18.47
C PHE A 72 -22.76 -33.48 -18.54
N PRO A 73 -21.53 -33.19 -18.05
CA PRO A 73 -21.16 -32.28 -16.94
C PRO A 73 -20.63 -30.87 -17.30
N PHE A 74 -20.97 -30.29 -18.47
CA PHE A 74 -20.57 -28.95 -18.91
C PHE A 74 -19.04 -28.75 -19.06
N SER A 75 -18.40 -29.59 -19.89
CA SER A 75 -16.93 -29.61 -20.06
C SER A 75 -16.38 -28.30 -20.65
N LEU A 76 -17.13 -27.66 -21.56
CA LEU A 76 -16.70 -26.41 -22.20
C LEU A 76 -16.75 -25.25 -21.21
N LEU A 77 -17.83 -25.13 -20.45
CA LEU A 77 -17.95 -24.11 -19.39
C LEU A 77 -16.87 -24.28 -18.32
N GLY A 78 -16.61 -25.51 -17.88
CA GLY A 78 -15.53 -25.80 -16.93
C GLY A 78 -14.15 -25.37 -17.42
N THR A 79 -13.87 -25.60 -18.72
CA THR A 79 -12.60 -25.20 -19.33
C THR A 79 -12.47 -23.68 -19.42
N CYS A 80 -13.52 -22.97 -19.85
CA CYS A 80 -13.54 -21.51 -19.90
C CYS A 80 -13.35 -20.88 -18.52
N LEU A 81 -14.09 -21.35 -17.50
CA LEU A 81 -13.95 -20.85 -16.13
C LEU A 81 -12.56 -21.12 -15.54
N SER A 82 -11.96 -22.27 -15.86
CA SER A 82 -10.60 -22.58 -15.40
C SER A 82 -9.57 -21.62 -16.00
N PHE A 83 -9.69 -21.32 -17.29
CA PHE A 83 -8.83 -20.34 -17.95
C PHE A 83 -9.03 -18.93 -17.38
N GLU A 84 -10.28 -18.52 -17.17
CA GLU A 84 -10.62 -17.24 -16.55
C GLU A 84 -10.05 -17.13 -15.13
N ALA A 85 -10.14 -18.19 -14.32
CA ALA A 85 -9.57 -18.24 -12.98
C ALA A 85 -8.04 -18.05 -12.99
N ILE A 86 -7.32 -18.67 -13.94
CA ILE A 86 -5.86 -18.50 -14.09
C ILE A 86 -5.50 -17.05 -14.43
N LEU A 87 -6.26 -16.41 -15.33
CA LEU A 87 -6.06 -15.01 -15.67
C LEU A 87 -6.30 -14.10 -14.47
N ILE A 88 -7.39 -14.31 -13.72
CA ILE A 88 -7.71 -13.55 -12.51
C ILE A 88 -6.62 -13.71 -11.46
N ALA A 89 -6.18 -14.94 -11.19
CA ALA A 89 -5.11 -15.22 -10.25
C ALA A 89 -3.82 -14.48 -10.64
N SER A 90 -3.48 -14.48 -11.93
CA SER A 90 -2.30 -13.77 -12.47
C SER A 90 -2.41 -12.25 -12.27
N PHE A 91 -3.59 -11.69 -12.54
CA PHE A 91 -3.86 -10.26 -12.30
C PHE A 91 -3.80 -9.90 -10.82
N ILE A 92 -4.35 -10.73 -9.93
CA ILE A 92 -4.26 -10.56 -8.48
C ILE A 92 -2.80 -10.57 -8.03
N LEU A 93 -2.01 -11.54 -8.48
CA LEU A 93 -0.59 -11.63 -8.12
C LEU A 93 0.19 -10.39 -8.59
N MET A 94 -0.09 -9.91 -9.81
CA MET A 94 0.52 -8.70 -10.32
C MET A 94 0.13 -7.46 -9.50
N ARG A 95 -1.12 -7.37 -9.05
CA ARG A 95 -1.58 -6.30 -8.15
C ARG A 95 -0.90 -6.39 -6.78
N GLN A 96 -0.79 -7.59 -6.22
CA GLN A 96 -0.10 -7.83 -4.96
C GLN A 96 1.37 -7.42 -5.05
N ALA A 97 2.08 -7.79 -6.12
CA ALA A 97 3.47 -7.39 -6.33
C ALA A 97 3.63 -5.86 -6.42
N ARG A 98 2.71 -5.17 -7.11
CA ARG A 98 2.71 -3.69 -7.15
C ARG A 98 2.46 -3.06 -5.78
N LEU A 99 1.50 -3.59 -5.01
CA LEU A 99 1.20 -3.10 -3.67
C LEU A 99 2.37 -3.34 -2.70
N ALA A 100 3.01 -4.52 -2.78
CA ALA A 100 4.18 -4.85 -1.97
C ALA A 100 5.34 -3.89 -2.25
N ARG A 101 5.63 -3.60 -3.52
CA ARG A 101 6.67 -2.64 -3.89
C ARG A 101 6.41 -1.23 -3.35
N ARG A 102 5.15 -0.78 -3.41
CA ARG A 102 4.76 0.52 -2.83
C ARG A 102 4.84 0.54 -1.30
N ALA A 103 4.50 -0.57 -0.65
CA ALA A 103 4.64 -0.71 0.78
C ALA A 103 6.12 -0.60 1.20
N ASP A 104 7.01 -1.30 0.48
CA ASP A 104 8.46 -1.26 0.70
C ASP A 104 9.05 0.17 0.52
N GLU A 105 8.67 0.87 -0.55
CA GLU A 105 9.05 2.27 -0.76
C GLU A 105 8.56 3.19 0.38
N ARG A 106 7.31 3.01 0.82
CA ARG A 106 6.74 3.78 1.93
C ARG A 106 7.46 3.49 3.25
N ASP A 107 7.78 2.22 3.51
CA ASP A 107 8.45 1.81 4.74
C ASP A 107 9.89 2.37 4.78
N HIS A 108 10.59 2.42 3.64
CA HIS A 108 11.90 3.08 3.55
C HIS A 108 11.82 4.60 3.82
N LEU A 109 10.82 5.29 3.27
CA LEU A 109 10.60 6.72 3.54
C LEU A 109 10.25 6.96 5.02
N MET A 110 9.40 6.10 5.60
CA MET A 110 9.00 6.18 7.00
C MET A 110 10.21 6.00 7.93
N LEU A 111 11.12 5.06 7.61
CA LEU A 111 12.38 4.89 8.33
C LEU A 111 13.22 6.17 8.28
N GLN A 112 13.39 6.79 7.11
CA GLN A 112 14.17 8.02 6.98
C GLN A 112 13.59 9.17 7.82
N ILE A 113 12.26 9.33 7.80
CA ILE A 113 11.57 10.34 8.63
C ILE A 113 11.81 10.05 10.11
N LEU A 114 11.67 8.80 10.54
CA LEU A 114 11.89 8.41 11.93
C LEU A 114 13.31 8.76 12.39
N LEU A 115 14.33 8.49 11.58
CA LEU A 115 15.73 8.82 11.88
C LEU A 115 16.01 10.31 11.93
N LEU A 116 15.35 11.09 11.05
CA LEU A 116 15.44 12.54 11.09
C LEU A 116 14.80 13.08 12.38
N THR A 117 13.58 12.61 12.69
CA THR A 117 12.86 12.98 13.91
C THR A 117 13.65 12.59 15.16
N GLU A 118 14.26 11.40 15.19
CA GLU A 118 15.14 11.00 16.29
C GLU A 118 16.30 11.99 16.45
N LYS A 119 17.00 12.33 15.36
CA LYS A 119 18.09 13.30 15.40
C LYS A 119 17.64 14.68 15.90
N GLU A 120 16.48 15.15 15.47
CA GLU A 120 15.89 16.41 15.93
C GLU A 120 15.55 16.36 17.42
N ILE A 121 14.94 15.27 17.89
CA ILE A 121 14.64 15.05 19.31
C ILE A 121 15.93 15.03 20.15
N THR A 122 16.96 14.30 19.72
CA THR A 122 18.27 14.27 20.38
C THR A 122 18.87 15.68 20.48
N ALA A 123 18.78 16.47 19.40
CA ALA A 123 19.25 17.85 19.41
C ALA A 123 18.46 18.73 20.38
N VAL A 124 17.13 18.57 20.46
CA VAL A 124 16.27 19.28 21.41
C VAL A 124 16.59 18.88 22.86
N VAL A 125 16.82 17.60 23.14
CA VAL A 125 17.26 17.12 24.46
C VAL A 125 18.60 17.75 24.83
N GLY A 126 19.55 17.79 23.90
CA GLY A 126 20.85 18.44 24.09
C GLY A 126 20.71 19.93 24.41
N MET A 127 19.92 20.67 23.63
CA MET A 127 19.64 22.09 23.87
C MET A 127 18.98 22.32 25.24
N ASN A 128 18.01 21.49 25.63
CA ASN A 128 17.36 21.59 26.94
C ASN A 128 18.32 21.32 28.10
N ARG A 129 19.26 20.38 27.96
CA ARG A 129 20.31 20.13 28.97
C ARG A 129 21.22 21.34 29.13
N GLU A 130 21.61 21.98 28.02
CA GLU A 130 22.45 23.17 28.05
C GLU A 130 21.74 24.33 28.75
N ILE A 131 20.46 24.55 28.45
CA ILE A 131 19.62 25.56 29.14
C ILE A 131 19.50 25.24 30.63
N ALA A 132 19.26 23.97 31.00
CA ALA A 132 19.17 23.55 32.40
C ALA A 132 20.48 23.79 33.16
N SER A 133 21.63 23.58 32.50
CA SER A 133 22.96 23.88 33.04
C SER A 133 23.13 25.38 33.34
N GLN A 134 22.77 26.23 32.37
CA GLN A 134 22.85 27.69 32.52
C GLN A 134 21.91 28.24 33.61
N LEU A 135 20.75 27.61 33.82
CA LEU A 135 19.80 27.98 34.88
C LEU A 135 20.16 27.40 36.27
N GLY A 136 21.27 26.69 36.41
CA GLY A 136 21.71 26.11 37.69
C GLY A 136 20.93 24.85 38.10
N LEU A 137 20.16 24.24 37.21
CA LEU A 137 19.39 23.02 37.45
C LEU A 137 20.26 21.76 37.26
N ILE A 138 21.33 21.67 38.06
CA ILE A 138 22.40 20.65 37.93
C ILE A 138 21.85 19.21 38.03
N LYS A 139 20.78 18.99 38.81
CA LYS A 139 20.14 17.66 38.92
C LYS A 139 19.57 17.16 37.60
N VAL A 140 18.95 18.04 36.80
CA VAL A 140 18.38 17.70 35.49
C VAL A 140 19.48 17.64 34.43
N ALA A 141 20.44 18.56 34.49
CA ALA A 141 21.57 18.59 33.56
C ALA A 141 22.52 17.39 33.69
N LYS A 142 22.58 16.74 34.85
CA LYS A 142 23.39 15.52 35.10
C LYS A 142 22.55 14.25 35.23
N ASP A 143 21.27 14.31 34.86
CA ASP A 143 20.43 13.13 34.86
C ASP A 143 20.96 12.13 33.81
N LYS A 144 21.21 10.90 34.25
CA LYS A 144 21.78 9.82 33.43
C LYS A 144 20.82 9.37 32.34
N GLU A 145 19.52 9.32 32.64
CA GLU A 145 18.47 8.90 31.71
C GLU A 145 18.34 9.92 30.57
N ILE A 146 18.32 11.21 30.90
CA ILE A 146 18.28 12.29 29.91
C ILE A 146 19.59 12.34 29.08
N GLU A 147 20.72 11.91 29.64
CA GLU A 147 22.00 11.88 28.93
C GLU A 147 22.00 10.78 27.87
N GLU A 148 21.43 9.61 28.20
CA GLU A 148 21.30 8.51 27.27
C GLU A 148 20.32 8.83 26.14
N LEU A 149 19.20 9.50 26.42
CA LEU A 149 18.29 10.00 25.38
C LEU A 149 18.92 11.06 24.46
N GLY A 150 19.93 11.79 24.96
CA GLY A 150 20.72 12.76 24.20
C GLY A 150 21.85 12.14 23.38
N LYS A 151 22.08 10.82 23.49
CA LYS A 151 23.03 10.10 22.65
C LYS A 151 22.32 9.62 21.40
N ARG A 152 23.02 9.71 20.28
CA ARG A 152 22.52 9.19 19.00
C ARG A 152 22.52 7.67 19.10
N THR A 153 21.37 7.03 19.02
CA THR A 153 21.31 5.56 18.94
C THR A 153 21.71 5.16 17.52
N SER A 154 22.71 4.31 17.37
CA SER A 154 23.07 3.78 16.05
C SER A 154 22.05 2.72 15.66
N ILE A 155 21.52 2.81 14.44
CA ILE A 155 20.61 1.80 13.87
C ILE A 155 21.30 0.43 13.86
N ASP A 156 22.60 0.40 13.54
CA ASP A 156 23.39 -0.82 13.46
C ASP A 156 23.48 -1.50 14.84
N ASP A 157 23.58 -0.73 15.93
CA ASP A 157 23.64 -1.28 17.29
C ASP A 157 22.29 -1.89 17.69
N VAL A 158 21.18 -1.26 17.31
CA VAL A 158 19.81 -1.79 17.56
C VAL A 158 19.56 -3.04 16.72
N ALA A 159 19.94 -3.02 15.44
CA ALA A 159 19.80 -4.17 14.54
C ALA A 159 20.61 -5.37 15.05
N GLN A 160 21.87 -5.14 15.46
CA GLN A 160 22.73 -6.17 16.04
C GLN A 160 22.14 -6.71 17.35
N THR A 161 21.67 -5.83 18.24
CA THR A 161 21.05 -6.24 19.52
C THR A 161 19.80 -7.09 19.31
N ILE A 162 18.95 -6.75 18.33
CA ILE A 162 17.77 -7.55 18.00
C ILE A 162 18.19 -8.91 17.43
N GLN A 163 19.18 -8.94 16.55
CA GLN A 163 19.67 -10.18 15.94
C GLN A 163 20.29 -11.12 17.00
N ASP A 164 21.08 -10.58 17.92
CA ASP A 164 21.72 -11.35 19.00
C ASP A 164 20.70 -11.88 20.03
N ASN A 165 19.55 -11.22 20.21
CA ASN A 165 18.47 -11.69 21.09
C ASN A 165 17.52 -12.69 20.41
N LEU A 166 17.52 -12.75 19.08
CA LEU A 166 16.72 -13.71 18.30
C LEU A 166 17.48 -14.99 17.97
N SER A 167 18.82 -15.01 18.11
CA SER A 167 19.68 -16.20 17.99
C SER A 167 19.80 -16.97 19.29
#